data_AF-A0A395KZW9-F1
#
_entry.id   AF-A0A395KZW9-F1
#
_cell.length_a   1.000
_cell.length_b   1.000
_cell.length_c   1.000
_cell.angle_alpha   90.00
_cell.angle_beta   90.00
_cell.angle_gamma   90.00
#
_symmetry.space_group_name_H-M   'P 1'
#
loop_
_entity.id
_entity.type
_entity.pdbx_description
1 polymer ?
#
loop_
_entity_poly.entity_id
_entity_poly.type
_entity_poly.pdbx_seq_one_letter_code
_entity_poly.pdbx_strand_id
1 'polypeptide(L)'
;MNRLARAARDGTIPHGSIEDGTLRIDRLTADVPENAEELVLDLYRRMPSVRITDILPEVDKAIGFSDAFSHLRTGAPCADRVGLLNVLLVEGLNLGLRKTAEASNTHDYWQLSRLARLTAIDGEAYIWPWMKDARLG
;
A
#
# COMPACT_ATOMS: atom_id res chain seq x y z
N MET A 1 -11.98 -28.95 4.86
CA MET A 1 -10.65 -29.55 4.59
C MET A 1 -10.68 -30.76 3.65
N ASN A 2 -11.68 -31.67 3.72
CA ASN A 2 -11.72 -32.89 2.90
C ASN A 2 -11.81 -32.72 1.37
N ARG A 3 -12.41 -31.63 0.86
CA ARG A 3 -12.65 -31.46 -0.59
C ARG A 3 -11.37 -31.17 -1.38
N LEU A 4 -10.51 -30.31 -0.83
CA LEU A 4 -9.22 -29.96 -1.44
C LEU A 4 -8.23 -31.15 -1.38
N ALA A 5 -8.21 -31.87 -0.24
CA ALA A 5 -7.38 -33.06 -0.09
C ALA A 5 -7.78 -34.20 -1.04
N ARG A 6 -9.07 -34.33 -1.35
CA ARG A 6 -9.58 -35.27 -2.37
C ARG A 6 -9.21 -34.82 -3.77
N ALA A 7 -9.43 -33.54 -4.09
CA ALA A 7 -9.04 -32.98 -5.39
C ALA A 7 -7.53 -33.10 -5.66
N ALA A 8 -6.71 -32.92 -4.63
CA ALA A 8 -5.26 -33.13 -4.69
C ALA A 8 -4.87 -34.58 -5.01
N ARG A 9 -5.51 -35.57 -4.39
CA ARG A 9 -5.25 -37.00 -4.68
C ARG A 9 -5.74 -37.42 -6.05
N ASP A 10 -6.88 -36.88 -6.47
CA ASP A 10 -7.54 -37.26 -7.71
C ASP A 10 -7.01 -36.43 -8.91
N GLY A 11 -6.05 -35.52 -8.70
CA GLY A 11 -5.49 -34.64 -9.75
C GLY A 11 -6.50 -33.64 -10.32
N THR A 12 -7.54 -33.29 -9.55
CA THR A 12 -8.69 -32.47 -9.98
C THR A 12 -8.76 -31.11 -9.27
N ILE A 13 -7.62 -30.58 -8.83
CA ILE A 13 -7.57 -29.23 -8.25
C ILE A 13 -8.01 -28.22 -9.34
N PRO A 14 -9.06 -27.42 -9.10
CA PRO A 14 -9.44 -26.39 -10.06
C PRO A 14 -8.34 -25.32 -10.13
N HIS A 15 -7.93 -24.97 -11.35
CA HIS A 15 -6.91 -23.95 -11.62
C HIS A 15 -5.55 -24.25 -10.96
N GLY A 16 -5.21 -25.53 -10.77
CA GLY A 16 -3.92 -25.90 -10.22
C GLY A 16 -3.63 -27.39 -10.27
N SER A 17 -2.39 -27.75 -10.02
CA SER A 17 -1.89 -29.12 -9.96
C SER A 17 -0.92 -29.28 -8.79
N ILE A 18 -0.68 -30.52 -8.38
CA ILE A 18 0.46 -30.84 -7.50
C ILE A 18 1.46 -31.63 -8.33
N GLU A 19 2.63 -31.05 -8.54
CA GLU A 19 3.75 -31.63 -9.29
C GLU A 19 4.95 -31.71 -8.35
N ASP A 20 5.54 -32.90 -8.18
CA ASP A 20 6.69 -33.14 -7.30
C ASP A 20 6.52 -32.59 -5.86
N GLY A 21 5.30 -32.68 -5.32
CA GLY A 21 4.97 -32.17 -3.98
C GLY A 21 4.80 -30.65 -3.89
N THR A 22 4.87 -29.94 -5.02
CA THR A 22 4.67 -28.49 -5.10
C THR A 22 3.31 -28.17 -5.69
N LEU A 23 2.54 -27.31 -5.02
CA LEU A 23 1.29 -26.76 -5.56
C LEU A 23 1.60 -25.73 -6.64
N ARG A 24 1.21 -26.01 -7.87
CA ARG A 24 1.20 -25.05 -8.98
C ARG A 24 -0.22 -24.53 -9.16
N ILE A 25 -0.37 -23.22 -9.25
CA ILE A 25 -1.67 -22.58 -9.51
C ILE A 25 -1.57 -21.91 -10.87
N ASP A 26 -2.58 -22.13 -11.71
CA ASP A 26 -2.68 -21.49 -13.01
C ASP A 26 -2.75 -19.97 -12.82
N ARG A 27 -1.99 -19.24 -13.64
CA ARG A 27 -2.06 -17.79 -13.63
C ARG A 27 -3.45 -17.38 -14.11
N LEU A 28 -4.15 -16.58 -13.29
CA LEU A 28 -5.43 -16.00 -13.70
C LEU A 28 -5.19 -15.14 -14.94
N THR A 29 -5.91 -15.43 -16.01
CA THR A 29 -5.88 -14.58 -17.20
C THR A 29 -6.73 -13.34 -16.90
N ALA A 30 -6.22 -12.16 -17.26
CA ALA A 30 -6.96 -10.93 -17.05
C ALA A 30 -8.25 -10.96 -17.88
N ASP A 31 -9.40 -10.87 -17.21
CA ASP A 31 -10.73 -10.76 -17.83
C ASP A 31 -11.19 -9.31 -17.71
N VAL A 32 -10.49 -8.43 -18.42
CA VAL A 32 -10.75 -6.98 -18.39
C VAL A 32 -11.65 -6.63 -19.58
N PRO A 33 -12.84 -6.04 -19.35
CA PRO A 33 -13.71 -5.59 -20.44
C PRO A 33 -13.02 -4.59 -21.37
N GLU A 34 -13.32 -4.65 -22.66
CA GLU A 34 -12.70 -3.78 -23.69
C GLU A 34 -12.81 -2.28 -23.39
N ASN A 35 -13.85 -1.85 -22.65
CA ASN A 35 -14.12 -0.45 -22.33
C ASN A 35 -13.68 -0.03 -20.90
N ALA A 36 -12.96 -0.88 -20.17
CA ALA A 36 -12.57 -0.59 -18.79
C ALA A 36 -11.67 0.64 -18.68
N GLU A 37 -10.75 0.83 -19.62
CA GLU A 37 -9.84 1.98 -19.63
C GLU A 37 -10.58 3.30 -19.86
N GLU A 38 -11.54 3.31 -20.79
CA GLU A 38 -12.35 4.50 -21.10
C GLU A 38 -13.22 4.89 -19.90
N LEU A 39 -13.80 3.91 -19.21
CA LEU A 39 -14.57 4.14 -17.99
C LEU A 39 -13.70 4.72 -16.87
N VAL A 40 -12.49 4.21 -16.67
CA VAL A 40 -11.54 4.75 -15.68
C VAL A 40 -11.24 6.22 -15.98
N LEU A 41 -10.97 6.57 -17.24
CA LEU A 41 -10.71 7.95 -17.65
C LEU A 41 -11.93 8.87 -17.46
N ASP A 42 -13.14 8.40 -17.78
CA ASP A 42 -14.38 9.15 -17.53
C ASP A 42 -14.56 9.44 -16.03
N LEU A 43 -14.36 8.42 -15.19
CA LEU A 43 -14.44 8.58 -13.73
C LEU A 43 -13.43 9.60 -13.22
N TYR A 44 -12.16 9.54 -13.68
CA TYR A 44 -11.14 10.53 -13.31
C TYR A 44 -11.52 11.96 -13.70
N ARG A 45 -12.13 12.16 -14.87
CA ARG A 45 -12.57 13.49 -15.32
C ARG A 45 -13.74 14.05 -14.51
N ARG A 46 -14.58 13.17 -13.97
CA ARG A 46 -15.77 13.56 -13.18
C ARG A 46 -15.45 13.83 -11.72
N MET A 47 -14.33 13.31 -11.22
CA MET A 47 -13.89 13.59 -9.86
C MET A 47 -13.38 15.03 -9.73
N PRO A 48 -13.75 15.74 -8.65
CA PRO A 48 -13.19 17.07 -8.40
C PRO A 48 -11.68 16.97 -8.20
N SER A 49 -10.93 17.90 -8.79
CA SER A 49 -9.51 18.06 -8.49
C SER A 49 -9.35 18.65 -7.10
N VAL A 50 -8.71 17.90 -6.21
CA VAL A 50 -8.47 18.28 -4.82
C VAL A 50 -7.06 17.84 -4.44
N ARG A 51 -6.37 18.67 -3.65
CA ARG A 51 -5.00 18.35 -3.24
C ARG A 51 -5.06 17.20 -2.24
N ILE A 52 -4.26 16.18 -2.48
CA ILE A 52 -4.16 15.04 -1.55
C ILE A 52 -3.75 15.48 -0.14
N THR A 53 -3.00 16.57 -0.02
CA THR A 53 -2.62 17.20 1.25
C THR A 53 -3.79 17.83 2.01
N ASP A 54 -4.92 18.09 1.34
CA ASP A 54 -6.14 18.60 1.97
C ASP A 54 -7.08 17.44 2.38
N ILE A 55 -7.17 16.38 1.56
CA ILE A 55 -7.95 15.16 1.88
C ILE A 55 -7.34 14.41 3.06
N LEU A 56 -6.02 14.22 3.05
CA LEU A 56 -5.36 13.29 3.97
C LEU A 56 -5.56 13.67 5.46
N PRO A 57 -5.48 14.96 5.85
CA PRO A 57 -5.88 15.39 7.20
C PRO A 57 -7.37 15.25 7.49
N GLU A 58 -8.24 15.43 6.50
CA GLU A 58 -9.69 15.26 6.68
C GLU A 58 -10.05 13.80 6.97
N VAL A 59 -9.44 12.87 6.24
CA VAL A 59 -9.58 11.43 6.49
C VAL A 59 -9.02 11.07 7.87
N ASP A 60 -7.83 11.59 8.24
CA ASP A 60 -7.27 11.35 9.58
C ASP A 60 -8.22 11.84 10.68
N LYS A 61 -8.84 13.00 10.50
CA LYS A 61 -9.84 13.51 11.44
C LYS A 61 -11.09 12.62 11.53
N ALA A 62 -11.49 12.00 10.42
CA ALA A 62 -12.70 11.17 10.35
C ALA A 62 -12.50 9.78 10.98
N ILE A 63 -11.34 9.16 10.77
CA ILE A 63 -11.11 7.76 11.17
C ILE A 63 -9.96 7.55 12.16
N GLY A 64 -9.17 8.59 12.45
CA GLY A 64 -8.06 8.53 13.41
C GLY A 64 -6.92 7.61 13.00
N PHE A 65 -6.69 7.39 11.70
CA PHE A 65 -5.73 6.37 11.25
C PHE A 65 -4.29 6.68 11.69
N SER A 66 -3.94 7.95 11.91
CA SER A 66 -2.62 8.33 12.42
C SER A 66 -2.32 7.74 13.81
N ASP A 67 -3.34 7.40 14.60
CA ASP A 67 -3.17 6.82 15.93
C ASP A 67 -2.60 5.38 15.86
N ALA A 68 -2.71 4.71 14.71
CA ALA A 68 -2.04 3.43 14.47
C ALA A 68 -0.51 3.56 14.35
N PHE A 69 0.01 4.77 14.11
CA PHE A 69 1.43 5.05 13.93
C PHE A 69 2.03 5.64 15.20
N SER A 70 2.24 4.76 16.18
CA SER A 70 2.83 5.10 17.47
C SER A 70 4.33 4.79 17.53
N HIS A 71 5.03 5.44 18.44
CA HIS A 71 6.45 5.23 18.65
C HIS A 71 6.73 3.79 19.09
N LEU A 72 7.41 2.99 18.26
CA LEU A 72 7.65 1.54 18.45
C LEU A 72 8.06 1.12 19.88
N ARG A 73 8.96 1.87 20.52
CA ARG A 73 9.46 1.52 21.87
C ARG A 73 8.53 1.93 23.02
N THR A 74 7.71 2.96 22.85
CA THR A 74 6.96 3.58 23.96
C THR A 74 5.46 3.54 23.77
N GLY A 75 4.97 3.23 22.57
CA GLY A 75 3.57 3.34 22.18
C GLY A 75 3.03 4.78 22.17
N ALA A 76 3.90 5.78 22.36
CA ALA A 76 3.46 7.17 22.41
C ALA A 76 2.97 7.64 21.02
N PRO A 77 1.90 8.44 20.95
CA PRO A 77 1.43 8.98 19.67
C PRO A 77 2.45 9.92 19.05
N CYS A 78 2.46 10.02 17.72
CA CYS A 78 3.28 11.02 17.03
C CYS A 78 2.75 12.42 17.31
N ALA A 79 3.58 13.27 17.94
CA ALA A 79 3.21 14.65 18.26
C ALA A 79 3.08 15.52 17.00
N ASP A 80 3.88 15.22 15.97
CA ASP A 80 3.83 15.91 14.68
C ASP A 80 2.95 15.12 13.69
N ARG A 81 1.65 15.37 13.76
CA ARG A 81 0.68 14.74 12.86
C ARG A 81 0.90 15.15 11.40
N VAL A 82 1.22 16.41 11.13
CA VAL A 82 1.42 16.90 9.76
C VAL A 82 2.63 16.23 9.13
N GLY A 83 3.74 16.12 9.87
CA GLY A 83 4.92 15.39 9.44
C GLY A 83 4.64 13.91 9.18
N LEU A 84 3.88 13.25 10.05
CA LEU A 84 3.46 11.86 9.87
C LEU A 84 2.64 11.66 8.58
N LEU A 85 1.64 12.51 8.34
CA LEU A 85 0.81 12.44 7.12
C LEU A 85 1.66 12.65 5.85
N ASN A 86 2.64 13.56 5.89
CA ASN A 86 3.56 13.74 4.78
C ASN A 86 4.38 12.49 4.51
N VAL A 87 4.93 11.83 5.54
CA VAL A 87 5.67 10.58 5.39
C VAL A 87 4.80 9.49 4.77
N LEU A 88 3.59 9.29 5.28
CA LEU A 88 2.66 8.29 4.75
C LEU A 88 2.28 8.56 3.30
N LEU A 89 2.14 9.83 2.93
CA LEU A 89 1.90 10.22 1.55
C LEU A 89 3.10 9.86 0.65
N VAL A 90 4.34 10.05 1.12
CA VAL A 90 5.53 9.69 0.33
C VAL A 90 5.64 8.20 0.10
N GLU A 91 5.43 7.42 1.16
CA GLU A 91 5.46 5.96 1.12
C GLU A 91 4.34 5.42 0.23
N GLY A 92 3.12 5.95 0.39
CA GLY A 92 1.95 5.56 -0.39
C GLY A 92 2.06 5.86 -1.89
N LEU A 93 2.67 6.99 -2.26
CA LEU A 93 2.84 7.39 -3.65
C LEU A 93 4.12 6.83 -4.29
N ASN A 94 4.93 6.04 -3.56
CA ASN A 94 6.23 5.55 -4.02
C ASN A 94 7.19 6.65 -4.52
N LEU A 95 7.02 7.91 -4.06
CA LEU A 95 7.75 9.06 -4.58
C LEU A 95 9.18 9.15 -4.03
N GLY A 96 9.48 8.45 -2.93
CA GLY A 96 10.76 8.51 -2.23
C GLY A 96 10.94 9.82 -1.46
N LEU A 97 11.43 9.74 -0.22
CA LEU A 97 11.49 10.85 0.75
C LEU A 97 12.20 12.11 0.23
N ARG A 98 13.17 11.95 -0.68
CA ARG A 98 13.94 13.06 -1.27
C ARG A 98 13.11 13.93 -2.21
N LYS A 99 12.33 13.34 -3.11
CA LYS A 99 11.49 14.09 -4.06
C LYS A 99 10.36 14.83 -3.36
N THR A 100 9.85 14.28 -2.26
CA THR A 100 8.82 14.98 -1.45
C THR A 100 9.40 16.13 -0.64
N ALA A 101 10.61 16.00 -0.09
CA ALA A 101 11.28 17.12 0.56
C ALA A 101 11.51 18.28 -0.43
N GLU A 102 11.84 17.97 -1.68
CA GLU A 102 12.00 18.97 -2.75
C GLU A 102 10.66 19.64 -3.15
N ALA A 103 9.53 18.95 -2.97
CA ALA A 103 8.19 19.45 -3.31
C ALA A 103 7.42 20.03 -2.11
N SER A 104 7.96 19.94 -0.89
CA SER A 104 7.33 20.37 0.35
C SER A 104 7.93 21.69 0.84
N ASN A 105 7.09 22.67 1.15
CA ASN A 105 7.51 23.93 1.78
C ASN A 105 7.60 23.83 3.32
N THR A 106 7.43 22.63 3.89
CA THR A 106 7.26 22.45 5.34
C THR A 106 8.31 21.59 6.01
N HIS A 107 8.89 20.62 5.29
CA HIS A 107 9.78 19.63 5.89
C HIS A 107 10.93 19.29 4.95
N ASP A 108 12.14 19.24 5.50
CA ASP A 108 13.31 18.76 4.79
C ASP A 108 13.40 17.22 4.82
N TYR A 109 14.33 16.70 4.03
CA TYR A 109 14.56 15.26 3.93
C TYR A 109 14.89 14.60 5.28
N TRP A 110 15.62 15.28 6.17
CA TRP A 110 16.08 14.70 7.43
C TRP A 110 14.96 14.61 8.45
N GLN A 111 14.07 15.60 8.47
CA GLN A 111 12.85 15.60 9.26
C GLN A 111 11.92 14.45 8.82
N LEU A 112 11.68 14.31 7.52
CA LEU A 112 10.87 13.20 6.97
C LEU A 112 11.52 11.83 7.22
N SER A 113 12.84 11.71 7.04
CA SER A 113 13.59 10.48 7.33
C SER A 113 13.51 10.08 8.80
N ARG A 114 13.48 11.05 9.73
CA ARG A 114 13.33 10.78 11.16
C ARG A 114 11.93 10.31 11.52
N LEU A 115 10.91 10.87 10.90
CA LEU A 115 9.52 10.47 11.11
C LEU A 115 9.24 9.08 10.52
N ALA A 116 9.77 8.77 9.33
CA ALA A 116 9.67 7.44 8.72
C ALA A 116 10.31 6.32 9.57
N ARG A 117 11.36 6.63 10.35
CA ARG A 117 11.94 5.66 11.30
C ARG A 117 11.01 5.30 12.46
N LEU A 118 9.98 6.10 12.74
CA LEU A 118 8.97 5.76 13.75
C LEU A 118 7.97 4.72 13.25
N THR A 119 7.78 4.61 11.93
CA THR A 119 6.82 3.73 11.28
C THR A 119 7.45 2.49 10.65
N ALA A 120 8.79 2.49 10.49
CA ALA A 120 9.55 1.37 9.93
C ALA A 120 9.66 0.19 10.92
N ILE A 121 9.00 -0.92 10.58
CA ILE A 121 9.20 -2.21 11.26
C ILE A 121 10.50 -2.83 10.70
N ASP A 122 11.45 -3.13 11.59
CA ASP A 122 12.69 -3.89 11.33
C ASP A 122 13.69 -3.32 10.31
N GLY A 123 14.08 -2.06 10.47
CA GLY A 123 15.41 -1.56 10.04
C GLY A 123 15.71 -1.54 8.53
N GLU A 124 14.84 -2.09 7.69
CA GLU A 124 14.85 -1.96 6.25
C GLU A 124 13.85 -0.89 5.85
N ALA A 125 14.33 0.14 5.17
CA ALA A 125 13.46 1.11 4.51
C ALA A 125 12.78 0.44 3.31
N TYR A 126 11.78 -0.41 3.53
CA TYR A 126 11.05 -1.03 2.43
C TYR A 126 9.59 -1.25 2.78
N ILE A 127 8.76 -0.51 2.04
CA ILE A 127 7.56 -0.98 1.33
C ILE A 127 6.86 -2.13 2.06
N TRP A 128 5.73 -1.81 2.67
CA TRP A 128 4.80 -2.75 3.29
C TRP A 128 4.72 -4.07 2.50
N PRO A 129 4.75 -5.25 3.14
CA PRO A 129 4.81 -6.54 2.45
C PRO A 129 3.78 -6.73 1.34
N TRP A 130 2.57 -6.15 1.48
CA TRP A 130 1.51 -6.20 0.48
C TRP A 130 1.73 -5.29 -0.75
N MET A 131 2.61 -4.28 -0.67
CA MET A 131 2.98 -3.41 -1.80
C MET A 131 4.06 -4.02 -2.71
N LYS A 132 4.82 -5.03 -2.25
CA LYS A 132 5.78 -5.73 -3.12
C LYS A 132 5.08 -6.51 -4.22
N ASP A 133 3.90 -7.06 -3.93
CA ASP A 133 3.11 -7.84 -4.88
C ASP A 133 2.45 -6.96 -5.96
N ALA A 134 2.22 -5.67 -5.68
CA ALA A 134 1.59 -4.74 -6.62
C ALA A 134 2.52 -4.19 -7.72
N ARG A 135 3.83 -4.50 -7.68
CA ARG A 135 4.83 -4.01 -8.65
C ARG A 135 5.28 -5.04 -9.70
N LEU A 136 4.76 -6.25 -9.66
CA LEU A 136 5.03 -7.31 -10.64
C LEU A 136 3.82 -7.64 -11.55
N GLY A 137 2.84 -6.73 -11.59
CA GLY A 137 1.71 -6.78 -12.52
C GLY A 137 1.96 -5.93 -13.76
#